data_AF-A0A5E4NEF9-F1
#
_entry.id   AF-A0A5E4NEF9-F1
#
_cell.length_a   1.000
_cell.length_b   1.000
_cell.length_c   1.000
_cell.angle_alpha   90.00
_cell.angle_beta   90.00
_cell.angle_gamma   90.00
#
_symmetry.space_group_name_H-M   'P 1'
#
loop_
_entity.id
_entity.type
_entity.pdbx_description
1 polymer ?
#
loop_
_entity_poly.entity_id
_entity_poly.type
_entity_poly.pdbx_seq_one_letter_code
_entity_poly.pdbx_strand_id
1 'polypeptide(L)'
;MRTRGSQIKAYELSTLGGTQVMLLIVSETGNVSTFATQKLQPIITSEEGKALIQMCLNSPDSCPSLSDNSGDPLSATGFEETDNIDVYHDSKILHKRKKNMAQVTTNTVETITITRPLKVIALICGLIVIVLMLMTLTSTDWLLSAGWRQGLFSHCIALHAPTPLPFNVPNNGPDCYPTREVGYIRVAAALCIVTLVTDIVATLLTGLGLRSKDQRTKYKFYRVAVYVMLLSLLSLLIALIVYPVCFAAELNLGNRTVWEFGWAYGVGWGAGIFLFGAVVLLLCNKESEEIYYKERKVTSSA
;
A
#
# COMPACT_ATOMS: atom_id res chain seq x y z
N MET A 1 -19.96 10.45 36.12
CA MET A 1 -18.66 10.50 36.83
C MET A 1 -17.54 9.63 36.22
N ARG A 2 -17.83 8.58 35.42
CA ARG A 2 -16.80 7.68 34.86
C ARG A 2 -16.01 8.24 33.65
N THR A 3 -16.46 9.34 33.04
CA THR A 3 -15.86 9.98 31.86
C THR A 3 -14.72 10.95 32.16
N ARG A 4 -14.63 11.49 33.39
CA ARG A 4 -13.57 12.44 33.76
C ARG A 4 -12.19 11.79 33.87
N GLY A 5 -12.11 10.52 34.29
CA GLY A 5 -10.84 9.83 34.52
C GLY A 5 -10.08 9.41 33.25
N SER A 6 -10.77 9.16 32.14
CA SER A 6 -10.12 8.76 30.88
C SER A 6 -9.56 9.96 30.10
N GLN A 7 -10.15 11.14 30.27
CA GLN A 7 -9.81 12.38 29.56
C GLN A 7 -8.56 13.06 30.16
N ILE A 8 -8.31 12.88 31.47
CA ILE A 8 -7.11 13.38 32.16
C ILE A 8 -5.84 12.63 31.71
N LYS A 9 -5.96 11.34 31.38
CA LYS A 9 -4.84 10.53 30.88
C LYS A 9 -4.37 10.93 29.47
N ALA A 10 -5.28 11.40 28.61
CA ALA A 10 -4.91 11.94 27.30
C ALA A 10 -4.21 13.30 27.42
N TYR A 11 -4.65 14.14 28.36
CA TYR A 11 -4.07 15.45 28.66
C TYR A 11 -2.62 15.37 29.19
N GLU A 12 -2.33 14.44 30.11
CA GLU A 12 -0.97 14.24 30.63
C GLU A 12 0.01 13.75 29.54
N LEU A 13 -0.42 12.85 28.65
CA LEU A 13 0.41 12.36 27.54
C LEU A 13 0.73 13.44 26.49
N SER A 14 -0.19 14.38 26.24
CA SER A 14 0.06 15.49 25.31
C SER A 14 1.02 16.55 25.86
N THR A 15 1.15 16.67 27.19
CA THR A 15 2.01 17.68 27.82
C THR A 15 3.50 17.28 27.78
N LEU A 16 3.82 15.98 27.71
CA LEU A 16 5.20 15.48 27.61
C LEU A 16 5.85 15.71 26.23
N GLY A 17 5.08 16.03 25.19
CA GLY A 17 5.56 16.23 23.82
C GLY A 17 5.81 17.69 23.42
N GLY A 18 5.77 18.65 24.36
CA GLY A 18 6.03 20.08 24.08
C GLY A 18 4.98 20.78 23.20
N THR A 19 3.81 20.16 22.96
CA THR A 19 2.76 20.70 22.10
C THR A 19 1.67 21.36 22.93
N GLN A 20 1.26 22.58 22.56
CA GLN A 20 0.18 23.31 23.24
C GLN A 20 -1.19 22.87 22.68
N VAL A 21 -2.05 22.33 23.55
CA VAL A 21 -3.38 21.83 23.17
C VAL A 21 -4.47 22.63 23.91
N MET A 22 -5.57 22.95 23.20
CA MET A 22 -6.78 23.56 23.73
C MET A 22 -7.98 22.68 23.36
N LEU A 23 -8.75 22.23 24.35
CA LEU A 23 -9.93 21.39 24.17
C LEU A 23 -11.18 22.17 24.59
N LEU A 24 -12.10 22.34 23.64
CA LEU A 24 -13.41 22.96 23.83
C LEU A 24 -14.47 21.87 23.68
N ILE A 25 -15.21 21.61 24.75
CA ILE A 25 -16.34 20.67 24.73
C ILE A 25 -17.62 21.46 25.01
N VAL A 26 -18.54 21.45 24.06
CA VAL A 26 -19.87 22.05 24.19
C VAL A 26 -20.86 20.91 24.45
N SER A 27 -21.56 20.95 25.59
CA SER A 27 -22.66 20.04 25.88
C SER A 27 -23.92 20.48 25.15
N GLU A 28 -24.81 19.56 24.78
CA GLU A 28 -26.15 19.84 24.22
C GLU A 28 -26.99 20.82 25.06
N THR A 29 -26.65 20.99 26.34
CA THR A 29 -27.26 21.97 27.25
C THR A 29 -26.68 23.39 27.12
N GLY A 30 -25.78 23.63 26.17
CA GLY A 30 -25.11 24.92 25.95
C GLY A 30 -23.96 25.23 26.92
N ASN A 31 -23.63 24.30 27.82
CA ASN A 31 -22.50 24.47 28.75
C ASN A 31 -21.17 24.20 28.05
N VAL A 32 -20.31 25.21 28.01
CA VAL A 32 -18.96 25.14 27.44
C VAL A 32 -17.96 24.80 28.53
N SER A 33 -17.33 23.62 28.45
CA SER A 33 -16.22 23.23 29.32
C SER A 33 -14.91 23.33 28.57
N THR A 34 -14.07 24.31 28.95
CA THR A 34 -12.79 24.59 28.31
C THR A 34 -11.62 24.10 29.16
N PHE A 35 -10.70 23.35 28.56
CA PHE A 35 -9.42 22.99 29.17
C PHE A 35 -8.27 23.48 28.28
N ALA A 36 -7.40 24.33 28.83
CA ALA A 36 -6.27 24.91 28.11
C ALA A 36 -5.00 24.94 28.99
N THR A 37 -3.83 24.87 28.34
CA THR A 37 -2.51 24.97 29.00
C THR A 37 -2.15 26.42 29.40
N GLN A 38 -1.18 26.60 30.31
CA GLN A 38 -0.83 27.89 30.94
C GLN A 38 -0.56 29.06 29.97
N LYS A 39 -0.17 28.80 28.72
CA LYS A 39 0.10 29.83 27.71
C LYS A 39 -1.15 30.30 26.95
N LEU A 40 -2.23 29.51 26.94
CA LEU A 40 -3.49 29.80 26.22
C LEU A 40 -4.67 30.09 27.17
N GLN A 41 -4.47 29.93 28.50
CA GLN A 41 -5.39 30.42 29.53
C GLN A 41 -5.90 31.85 29.32
N PRO A 42 -5.08 32.86 28.94
CA PRO A 42 -5.57 34.23 28.78
C PRO A 42 -6.58 34.42 27.64
N ILE A 43 -6.66 33.52 26.65
CA ILE A 43 -7.64 33.59 25.54
C ILE A 43 -9.03 33.11 25.98
N ILE A 44 -9.10 32.15 26.89
CA ILE A 44 -10.36 31.60 27.40
C ILE A 44 -10.92 32.38 28.60
N THR A 45 -10.09 33.18 29.29
CA THR A 45 -10.52 34.04 30.40
C THR A 45 -10.85 35.47 29.96
N SER A 46 -10.29 35.94 28.84
CA SER A 46 -10.60 37.25 28.26
C SER A 46 -12.05 37.32 27.74
N GLU A 47 -12.75 38.44 28.01
CA GLU A 47 -14.12 38.66 27.53
C GLU A 47 -14.20 38.73 26.01
N GLU A 48 -13.19 39.27 25.33
CA GLU A 48 -13.13 39.33 23.86
C GLU A 48 -13.05 37.94 23.23
N GLY A 49 -12.28 37.03 23.84
CA GLY A 49 -12.14 35.65 23.38
C GLY A 49 -13.42 34.84 23.57
N LYS A 50 -14.10 35.03 24.70
CA LYS A 50 -15.43 34.43 24.95
C LYS A 50 -16.49 34.96 24.00
N ALA A 51 -16.51 36.26 23.71
CA ALA A 51 -17.45 36.87 22.77
C ALA A 51 -17.29 36.31 21.34
N LEU A 52 -16.06 36.05 20.91
CA LEU A 52 -15.77 35.47 19.60
C LEU A 52 -16.21 34.00 19.51
N ILE A 53 -15.97 33.21 20.57
CA ILE A 53 -16.43 31.82 20.66
C ILE A 53 -17.96 31.76 20.69
N GLN A 54 -18.60 32.65 21.44
CA GLN A 54 -20.07 32.76 21.53
C GLN A 54 -20.69 33.21 20.20
N MET A 55 -20.07 34.14 19.48
CA MET A 55 -20.52 34.61 18.18
C MET A 55 -20.42 33.53 17.10
N CYS A 56 -19.36 32.73 17.11
CA CYS A 56 -19.19 31.60 16.20
C CYS A 56 -20.11 30.41 16.55
N LEU A 57 -20.43 30.18 17.83
CA LEU A 57 -21.36 29.14 18.25
C LEU A 57 -22.84 29.51 17.99
N ASN A 58 -23.16 30.80 17.98
CA ASN A 58 -24.52 31.31 17.79
C ASN A 58 -24.82 31.75 16.35
N SER A 59 -23.92 31.54 15.38
CA SER A 59 -24.24 31.85 13.99
C SER A 59 -25.34 30.91 13.49
N PRO A 60 -26.49 31.40 13.01
CA PRO A 60 -27.57 30.55 12.53
C PRO A 60 -27.17 29.84 11.23
N ASP A 61 -27.19 28.50 11.24
CA ASP A 61 -27.08 27.68 10.02
C ASP A 61 -28.30 27.90 9.12
N SER A 62 -28.24 28.89 8.24
CA SER A 62 -29.25 29.07 7.20
C SER A 62 -28.64 29.73 5.97
N CYS A 63 -28.41 28.91 4.93
CA CYS A 63 -28.21 29.37 3.57
C CYS A 63 -29.59 29.59 2.94
N PRO A 64 -29.96 30.82 2.53
CA PRO A 64 -31.08 31.01 1.62
C PRO A 64 -30.57 30.90 0.18
N SER A 65 -31.21 30.01 -0.58
CA SER A 65 -31.21 29.97 -2.03
C SER A 65 -31.62 31.33 -2.61
N LEU A 66 -30.77 31.94 -3.43
CA LEU A 66 -31.07 33.19 -4.13
C LEU A 66 -31.55 32.87 -5.56
N SER A 67 -32.86 33.00 -5.75
CA SER A 67 -33.55 33.14 -7.02
C SER A 67 -34.09 34.56 -7.15
N ASP A 68 -33.94 35.12 -8.36
CA ASP A 68 -34.59 36.28 -8.99
C ASP A 68 -34.34 37.73 -8.51
N ASN A 69 -33.55 38.43 -9.33
CA ASN A 69 -33.93 39.57 -10.19
C ASN A 69 -34.81 40.71 -9.62
N SER A 70 -34.24 41.92 -9.47
CA SER A 70 -34.71 43.17 -10.14
C SER A 70 -34.10 44.46 -9.56
N GLY A 71 -33.39 45.22 -10.39
CA GLY A 71 -33.45 46.69 -10.55
C GLY A 71 -33.20 47.67 -9.38
N ASP A 72 -32.03 48.32 -9.40
CA ASP A 72 -31.80 49.72 -8.96
C ASP A 72 -32.46 50.72 -9.97
N PRO A 73 -32.66 52.05 -9.71
CA PRO A 73 -31.74 52.94 -8.96
C PRO A 73 -32.29 54.21 -8.22
N LEU A 74 -31.50 54.65 -7.22
CA LEU A 74 -30.95 56.01 -6.99
C LEU A 74 -31.85 57.28 -6.93
N SER A 75 -31.81 58.01 -5.79
CA SER A 75 -31.74 59.50 -5.64
C SER A 75 -31.74 59.84 -4.12
N ALA A 76 -30.84 60.63 -3.51
CA ALA A 76 -30.38 62.02 -3.67
C ALA A 76 -30.78 62.89 -2.45
N THR A 77 -29.85 63.76 -2.03
CA THR A 77 -29.96 65.01 -1.22
C THR A 77 -29.69 64.99 0.30
N GLY A 78 -28.87 65.96 0.75
CA GLY A 78 -28.93 66.58 2.08
C GLY A 78 -27.65 66.56 2.92
N PHE A 79 -27.07 67.75 3.14
CA PHE A 79 -25.83 68.11 3.86
C PHE A 79 -25.98 68.08 5.41
N GLU A 80 -24.93 67.70 6.17
CA GLU A 80 -24.30 68.48 7.26
C GLU A 80 -23.08 67.74 7.88
N GLU A 81 -22.09 68.55 8.27
CA GLU A 81 -20.71 68.30 8.78
C GLU A 81 -20.72 67.56 10.15
N THR A 82 -19.88 66.59 10.50
CA THR A 82 -18.45 66.64 10.89
C THR A 82 -17.92 65.20 11.17
N ASP A 83 -16.58 65.05 11.22
CA ASP A 83 -15.79 63.89 11.69
C ASP A 83 -15.66 62.66 10.76
N ASN A 84 -14.66 62.70 9.87
CA ASN A 84 -14.33 61.55 9.00
C ASN A 84 -12.82 61.33 8.82
N ILE A 85 -12.06 61.34 9.92
CA ILE A 85 -10.64 60.93 9.93
C ILE A 85 -10.46 59.48 10.44
N ASP A 86 -11.41 58.93 11.19
CA ASP A 86 -11.28 57.59 11.79
C ASP A 86 -11.64 56.42 10.86
N VAL A 87 -12.41 56.66 9.79
CA VAL A 87 -12.90 55.59 8.90
C VAL A 87 -11.87 55.18 7.82
N TYR A 88 -10.98 56.10 7.42
CA TYR A 88 -9.96 55.82 6.40
C TYR A 88 -8.76 55.02 6.95
N HIS A 89 -8.49 55.13 8.25
CA HIS A 89 -7.44 54.34 8.91
C HIS A 89 -7.92 52.92 9.22
N ASP A 90 -9.21 52.75 9.55
CA ASP A 90 -9.81 51.44 9.85
C ASP A 90 -9.94 50.56 8.60
N SER A 91 -10.30 51.14 7.45
CA SER A 91 -10.38 50.41 6.18
C SER A 91 -9.02 49.88 5.68
N LYS A 92 -7.91 50.61 5.92
CA LYS A 92 -6.55 50.10 5.66
C LYS A 92 -6.12 49.02 6.64
N ILE A 93 -6.50 49.12 7.92
CA ILE A 93 -6.21 48.10 8.94
C ILE A 93 -7.02 46.84 8.66
N LEU A 94 -8.28 46.95 8.27
CA LEU A 94 -9.15 45.84 7.88
C LEU A 94 -8.65 45.16 6.61
N HIS A 95 -8.17 45.91 5.61
CA HIS A 95 -7.61 45.31 4.39
C HIS A 95 -6.23 44.65 4.64
N LYS A 96 -5.40 45.23 5.52
CA LYS A 96 -4.15 44.62 5.98
C LYS A 96 -4.39 43.38 6.87
N ARG A 97 -5.45 43.38 7.68
CA ARG A 97 -5.92 42.21 8.45
C ARG A 97 -6.56 41.14 7.56
N LYS A 98 -7.29 41.50 6.50
CA LYS A 98 -7.77 40.54 5.48
C LYS A 98 -6.62 39.92 4.70
N LYS A 99 -5.57 40.69 4.38
CA LYS A 99 -4.36 40.17 3.70
C LYS A 99 -3.56 39.23 4.62
N ASN A 100 -3.56 39.47 5.94
CA ASN A 100 -2.94 38.60 6.93
C ASN A 100 -3.81 37.39 7.34
N MET A 101 -5.15 37.47 7.23
CA MET A 101 -6.08 36.35 7.42
C MET A 101 -6.22 35.46 6.19
N ALA A 102 -5.75 35.88 5.01
CA ALA A 102 -5.61 35.00 3.86
C ALA A 102 -4.44 34.00 4.05
N GLN A 103 -3.61 34.19 5.08
CA GLN A 103 -2.61 33.23 5.53
C GLN A 103 -3.03 32.61 6.87
N VAL A 104 -4.31 32.27 7.01
CA VAL A 104 -4.64 31.09 7.80
C VAL A 104 -3.94 29.95 7.07
N THR A 105 -2.93 29.37 7.71
CA THR A 105 -2.38 28.07 7.33
C THR A 105 -3.56 27.14 7.26
N THR A 106 -4.13 27.03 6.06
CA THR A 106 -4.84 25.86 5.63
C THR A 106 -3.74 24.83 5.75
N ASN A 107 -3.68 24.13 6.89
CA ASN A 107 -3.28 22.75 6.82
C ASN A 107 -4.36 22.15 5.93
N THR A 108 -4.16 22.29 4.61
CA THR A 108 -4.50 21.25 3.70
C THR A 108 -3.86 20.05 4.38
N VAL A 109 -4.66 19.34 5.16
CA VAL A 109 -4.66 17.90 5.02
C VAL A 109 -5.01 17.76 3.54
N GLU A 110 -3.98 17.91 2.70
CA GLU A 110 -3.87 17.13 1.51
C GLU A 110 -4.12 15.76 2.10
N THR A 111 -5.36 15.32 1.96
CA THR A 111 -5.63 13.92 1.92
C THR A 111 -4.91 13.56 0.64
N ILE A 112 -3.57 13.47 0.72
CA ILE A 112 -2.72 12.81 -0.25
C ILE A 112 -3.54 11.57 -0.44
N THR A 113 -4.10 11.42 -1.63
CA THR A 113 -4.79 10.21 -2.00
C THR A 113 -3.71 9.15 -1.88
N ILE A 114 -3.58 8.58 -0.68
CA ILE A 114 -2.78 7.43 -0.37
C ILE A 114 -3.56 6.33 -1.10
N THR A 115 -3.42 6.29 -2.42
CA THR A 115 -3.56 5.08 -3.19
C THR A 115 -2.52 4.16 -2.56
N ARG A 116 -2.93 3.42 -1.52
CA ARG A 116 -2.06 2.66 -0.62
C ARG A 116 -0.94 2.04 -1.46
N PRO A 117 0.29 2.60 -1.42
CA PRO A 117 1.33 2.26 -2.40
C PRO A 117 1.63 0.77 -2.35
N LEU A 118 1.37 0.16 -1.19
CA LEU A 118 1.37 -1.27 -0.94
C LEU A 118 0.71 -2.14 -2.02
N LYS A 119 -0.45 -1.74 -2.56
CA LYS A 119 -1.13 -2.59 -3.57
C LYS A 119 -0.45 -2.54 -4.94
N VAL A 120 0.06 -1.37 -5.30
CA VAL A 120 0.83 -1.19 -6.54
C VAL A 120 2.16 -1.93 -6.42
N ILE A 121 2.80 -1.89 -5.24
CA ILE A 121 4.01 -2.66 -4.96
C ILE A 121 3.74 -4.17 -5.07
N ALA A 122 2.64 -4.67 -4.49
CA ALA A 122 2.27 -6.08 -4.62
C ALA A 122 2.06 -6.51 -6.08
N LEU A 123 1.44 -5.65 -6.90
CA LEU A 123 1.26 -5.90 -8.34
C LEU A 123 2.60 -5.93 -9.09
N ILE A 124 3.49 -4.98 -8.82
CA ILE A 124 4.83 -4.94 -9.43
C ILE A 124 5.63 -6.19 -9.03
N CYS A 125 5.52 -6.61 -7.76
CA CYS A 125 6.16 -7.82 -7.25
C CYS A 125 5.69 -9.06 -8.01
N GLY A 126 4.37 -9.22 -8.23
CA GLY A 126 3.82 -10.30 -9.07
C GLY A 126 4.33 -10.25 -10.51
N LEU A 127 4.39 -9.07 -11.14
CA LEU A 127 4.94 -8.94 -12.50
C LEU A 127 6.42 -9.34 -12.58
N ILE A 128 7.22 -8.98 -11.56
CA ILE A 128 8.62 -9.39 -11.47
C ILE A 128 8.70 -10.91 -11.36
N VAL A 129 7.89 -11.55 -10.51
CA VAL A 129 7.86 -13.01 -10.38
C VAL A 129 7.55 -13.68 -11.72
N ILE A 130 6.57 -13.20 -12.49
CA ILE A 130 6.27 -13.73 -13.83
C ILE A 130 7.52 -13.72 -14.70
N VAL A 131 8.25 -12.60 -14.75
CA VAL A 131 9.49 -12.49 -15.54
C VAL A 131 10.56 -13.45 -15.03
N LEU A 132 10.76 -13.54 -13.71
CA LEU A 132 11.72 -14.47 -13.11
C LEU A 132 11.36 -15.93 -13.41
N MET A 133 10.07 -16.30 -13.35
CA MET A 133 9.59 -17.64 -13.65
C MET A 133 9.70 -18.00 -15.13
N LEU A 134 9.50 -17.05 -16.04
CA LEU A 134 9.80 -17.27 -17.45
C LEU A 134 11.30 -17.52 -17.66
N MET A 135 12.14 -16.72 -17.02
CA MET A 135 13.60 -16.88 -17.09
C MET A 135 14.07 -18.23 -16.55
N THR A 136 13.46 -18.74 -15.47
CA THR A 136 13.79 -20.08 -14.96
C THR A 136 13.35 -21.19 -15.89
N LEU A 137 12.13 -21.12 -16.44
CA LEU A 137 11.60 -22.15 -17.35
C LEU A 137 12.36 -22.24 -18.67
N THR A 138 12.78 -21.10 -19.22
CA THR A 138 13.49 -21.08 -20.50
C THR A 138 14.98 -21.37 -20.38
N SER A 139 15.54 -21.35 -19.16
CA SER A 139 16.98 -21.52 -18.96
C SER A 139 17.42 -22.98 -18.99
N THR A 140 18.59 -23.21 -19.60
CA THR A 140 19.30 -24.50 -19.62
C THR A 140 20.32 -24.65 -18.48
N ASP A 141 20.39 -23.67 -17.56
CA ASP A 141 21.41 -23.60 -16.51
C ASP A 141 20.79 -23.85 -15.12
N TRP A 142 20.04 -24.95 -14.97
CA TRP A 142 19.56 -25.39 -13.65
C TRP A 142 20.63 -26.20 -12.92
N LEU A 143 21.32 -27.06 -13.65
CA LEU A 143 22.35 -27.94 -13.15
C LEU A 143 23.52 -27.97 -14.13
N LEU A 144 24.73 -27.79 -13.61
CA LEU A 144 25.97 -27.77 -14.40
C LEU A 144 26.92 -28.86 -13.93
N SER A 145 27.65 -29.42 -14.89
CA SER A 145 28.87 -30.18 -14.65
C SER A 145 29.85 -29.97 -15.80
N ALA A 146 31.04 -30.56 -15.73
CA ALA A 146 32.06 -30.39 -16.75
C ALA A 146 31.56 -30.75 -18.16
N GLY A 147 31.43 -29.73 -19.02
CA GLY A 147 30.96 -29.85 -20.41
C GLY A 147 29.47 -30.18 -20.57
N TRP A 148 28.67 -30.04 -19.50
CA TRP A 148 27.27 -30.44 -19.46
C TRP A 148 26.42 -29.37 -18.76
N ARG A 149 25.35 -28.94 -19.42
CA ARG A 149 24.35 -28.03 -18.84
C ARG A 149 22.99 -28.67 -18.98
N GLN A 150 22.20 -28.62 -17.92
CA GLN A 150 20.88 -29.21 -17.91
C GLN A 150 19.88 -28.22 -17.34
N GLY A 151 18.87 -27.93 -18.16
CA GLY A 151 17.65 -27.26 -17.76
C GLY A 151 16.53 -28.24 -17.51
N LEU A 152 15.34 -27.69 -17.32
CA LEU A 152 14.13 -28.44 -17.02
C LEU A 152 13.57 -29.17 -18.25
N PHE A 153 13.79 -28.61 -19.45
CA PHE A 153 13.25 -29.13 -20.72
C PHE A 153 14.32 -29.62 -21.71
N SER A 154 15.51 -29.02 -21.68
CA SER A 154 16.64 -29.41 -22.53
C SER A 154 17.95 -29.48 -21.76
N HIS A 155 18.88 -30.28 -22.28
CA HIS A 155 20.26 -30.36 -21.84
C HIS A 155 21.19 -30.12 -23.02
N CYS A 156 22.33 -29.49 -22.78
CA CYS A 156 23.28 -29.11 -23.82
C CYS A 156 24.67 -29.66 -23.50
N ILE A 157 25.34 -30.17 -24.53
CA ILE A 157 26.66 -30.80 -24.45
C ILE A 157 27.70 -29.89 -25.13
N ALA A 158 28.82 -29.63 -24.47
CA ALA A 158 29.90 -28.83 -25.04
C ALA A 158 30.79 -29.64 -26.01
N LEU A 159 31.42 -28.96 -26.99
CA LEU A 159 32.30 -29.53 -28.02
C LEU A 159 33.43 -30.44 -27.47
N HIS A 160 33.90 -30.17 -26.24
CA HIS A 160 34.96 -30.93 -25.58
C HIS A 160 34.51 -31.53 -24.25
N ALA A 161 33.27 -32.02 -24.18
CA ALA A 161 32.74 -32.64 -22.98
C ALA A 161 33.49 -33.95 -22.64
N PRO A 162 33.94 -34.15 -21.38
CA PRO A 162 34.65 -35.36 -21.00
C PRO A 162 33.75 -36.60 -21.05
N THR A 163 34.24 -37.72 -21.55
CA THR A 163 33.50 -39.00 -21.59
C THR A 163 33.86 -39.89 -20.39
N PRO A 164 32.95 -40.73 -19.89
CA PRO A 164 31.56 -40.90 -20.31
C PRO A 164 30.67 -39.70 -19.91
N LEU A 165 29.62 -39.46 -20.69
CA LEU A 165 28.63 -38.42 -20.40
C LEU A 165 27.84 -38.77 -19.12
N PRO A 166 27.33 -37.77 -18.40
CA PRO A 166 26.52 -38.02 -17.21
C PRO A 166 25.35 -38.95 -17.51
N PHE A 167 25.08 -39.90 -16.61
CA PHE A 167 23.98 -40.85 -16.71
C PHE A 167 23.99 -41.75 -17.97
N ASN A 168 25.14 -41.93 -18.61
CA ASN A 168 25.31 -42.78 -19.79
C ASN A 168 24.38 -42.42 -20.96
N VAL A 169 24.07 -41.13 -21.13
CA VAL A 169 23.32 -40.68 -22.30
C VAL A 169 24.12 -40.88 -23.60
N PRO A 170 23.45 -41.15 -24.74
CA PRO A 170 24.13 -41.34 -26.02
C PRO A 170 24.88 -40.07 -26.45
N ASN A 171 26.12 -40.23 -26.91
CA ASN A 171 26.95 -39.12 -27.39
C ASN A 171 26.66 -38.84 -28.87
N ASN A 172 25.70 -37.94 -29.13
CA ASN A 172 25.32 -37.50 -30.48
C ASN A 172 26.12 -36.27 -30.96
N GLY A 173 27.14 -35.83 -30.21
CA GLY A 173 27.90 -34.62 -30.49
C GLY A 173 27.38 -33.38 -29.75
N PRO A 174 28.04 -32.22 -29.94
CA PRO A 174 27.73 -30.97 -29.24
C PRO A 174 26.47 -30.32 -29.80
N ASP A 175 25.37 -30.54 -29.12
CA ASP A 175 24.11 -29.85 -29.39
C ASP A 175 23.25 -29.81 -28.12
N CYS A 176 22.10 -29.16 -28.21
CA CYS A 176 21.06 -29.19 -27.20
C CYS A 176 20.00 -30.24 -27.55
N TYR A 177 19.79 -31.18 -26.63
CA TYR A 177 18.84 -32.28 -26.76
C TYR A 177 17.74 -32.15 -25.71
N PRO A 178 16.57 -32.76 -25.92
CA PRO A 178 15.52 -32.82 -24.90
C PRO A 178 16.03 -33.49 -23.62
N THR A 179 15.64 -32.99 -22.45
CA THR A 179 16.07 -33.54 -21.16
C THR A 179 15.62 -35.00 -21.00
N ARG A 180 16.44 -35.78 -20.30
CA ARG A 180 16.17 -37.17 -19.95
C ARG A 180 14.79 -37.32 -19.30
N GLU A 181 14.08 -38.38 -19.68
CA GLU A 181 12.72 -38.67 -19.19
C GLU A 181 12.69 -39.22 -17.75
N VAL A 182 13.06 -38.39 -16.77
CA VAL A 182 12.98 -38.77 -15.35
C VAL A 182 11.80 -38.10 -14.67
N GLY A 183 11.13 -38.84 -13.79
CA GLY A 183 9.92 -38.40 -13.10
C GLY A 183 10.11 -37.10 -12.33
N TYR A 184 11.17 -36.97 -11.53
CA TYR A 184 11.35 -35.78 -10.69
C TYR A 184 11.59 -34.49 -11.50
N ILE A 185 12.27 -34.58 -12.65
CA ILE A 185 12.49 -33.44 -13.56
C ILE A 185 11.15 -33.00 -14.17
N ARG A 186 10.35 -33.96 -14.65
CA ARG A 186 9.01 -33.70 -15.20
C ARG A 186 8.06 -33.09 -14.18
N VAL A 187 8.09 -33.60 -12.95
CA VAL A 187 7.28 -33.08 -11.83
C VAL A 187 7.71 -31.66 -11.48
N ALA A 188 9.02 -31.39 -11.38
CA ALA A 188 9.54 -30.04 -11.14
C ALA A 188 9.13 -29.07 -12.26
N ALA A 189 9.20 -29.50 -13.53
CA ALA A 189 8.72 -28.73 -14.68
C ALA A 189 7.24 -28.38 -14.57
N ALA A 190 6.40 -29.37 -14.28
CA ALA A 190 4.97 -29.18 -14.15
C ALA A 190 4.63 -28.21 -13.01
N LEU A 191 5.28 -28.35 -11.85
CA LEU A 191 5.08 -27.44 -10.71
C LEU A 191 5.53 -26.01 -11.03
N CYS A 192 6.64 -25.81 -11.73
CA CYS A 192 7.06 -24.47 -12.16
C CYS A 192 6.08 -23.84 -13.17
N ILE A 193 5.51 -24.62 -14.10
CA ILE A 193 4.47 -24.16 -15.02
C ILE A 193 3.18 -23.79 -14.25
N VAL A 194 2.74 -24.65 -13.33
CA VAL A 194 1.58 -24.37 -12.47
C VAL A 194 1.80 -23.09 -11.66
N THR A 195 2.99 -22.89 -11.12
CA THR A 195 3.39 -21.65 -10.42
C THR A 195 3.22 -20.43 -11.32
N LEU A 196 3.76 -20.47 -12.55
CA LEU A 196 3.66 -19.37 -13.51
C LEU A 196 2.19 -19.06 -13.87
N VAL A 197 1.40 -20.07 -14.19
CA VAL A 197 -0.01 -19.89 -14.58
C VAL A 197 -0.82 -19.33 -13.42
N THR A 198 -0.64 -19.87 -12.21
CA THR A 198 -1.35 -19.40 -11.02
C THR A 198 -0.93 -17.99 -10.61
N ASP A 199 0.35 -17.64 -10.77
CA ASP A 199 0.85 -16.28 -10.49
C ASP A 199 0.33 -15.24 -11.50
N ILE A 200 0.24 -15.60 -12.78
CA ILE A 200 -0.42 -14.75 -13.80
C ILE A 200 -1.88 -14.51 -13.41
N VAL A 201 -2.63 -15.56 -13.07
CA VAL A 201 -4.03 -15.43 -12.64
C VAL A 201 -4.13 -14.55 -11.40
N ALA A 202 -3.29 -14.77 -10.39
CA ALA A 202 -3.28 -13.96 -9.18
C ALA A 202 -2.96 -12.48 -9.44
N THR A 203 -1.98 -12.20 -10.28
CA THR A 203 -1.58 -10.85 -10.67
C THR A 203 -2.71 -10.14 -11.41
N LEU A 204 -3.40 -10.84 -12.32
CA LEU A 204 -4.59 -10.31 -13.00
C LEU A 204 -5.73 -10.04 -12.03
N LEU A 205 -6.03 -10.95 -11.10
CA LEU A 205 -7.07 -10.75 -10.08
C LEU A 205 -6.74 -9.56 -9.16
N THR A 206 -5.47 -9.38 -8.81
CA THR A 206 -4.99 -8.23 -8.04
C THR A 206 -5.17 -6.93 -8.81
N GLY A 207 -4.83 -6.92 -10.11
CA GLY A 207 -5.04 -5.78 -11.01
C GLY A 207 -6.52 -5.44 -11.22
N LEU A 208 -7.38 -6.45 -11.43
CA LEU A 208 -8.83 -6.25 -11.52
C LEU A 208 -9.43 -5.75 -10.21
N GLY A 209 -8.93 -6.23 -9.06
CA GLY A 209 -9.29 -5.73 -7.74
C GLY A 209 -8.89 -4.27 -7.51
N LEU A 210 -7.88 -3.75 -8.20
CA LEU A 210 -7.52 -2.33 -8.16
C LEU A 210 -8.48 -1.47 -8.99
N ARG A 211 -8.93 -1.98 -10.13
CA ARG A 211 -9.84 -1.29 -11.06
C ARG A 211 -11.31 -1.32 -10.62
N SER A 212 -11.71 -2.33 -9.85
CA SER A 212 -13.10 -2.50 -9.40
C SER A 212 -13.58 -1.34 -8.52
N LYS A 213 -14.67 -0.68 -8.92
CA LYS A 213 -15.34 0.38 -8.14
C LYS A 213 -16.16 -0.19 -6.98
N ASP A 214 -16.71 -1.41 -7.13
CA ASP A 214 -17.57 -2.04 -6.13
C ASP A 214 -16.78 -2.69 -5.00
N GLN A 215 -17.07 -2.30 -3.76
CA GLN A 215 -16.31 -2.71 -2.58
C GLN A 215 -16.42 -4.20 -2.25
N ARG A 216 -17.63 -4.77 -2.36
CA ARG A 216 -17.86 -6.20 -2.04
C ARG A 216 -17.15 -7.11 -3.04
N THR A 217 -17.20 -6.76 -4.32
CA THR A 217 -16.57 -7.51 -5.40
C THR A 217 -15.05 -7.41 -5.31
N LYS A 218 -14.53 -6.21 -5.02
CA LYS A 218 -13.12 -5.97 -4.73
C LYS A 218 -12.57 -6.87 -3.62
N TYR A 219 -13.27 -6.98 -2.49
CA TYR A 219 -12.87 -7.86 -1.39
C TYR A 219 -12.81 -9.33 -1.81
N LYS A 220 -13.78 -9.81 -2.60
CA LYS A 220 -13.78 -11.17 -3.14
C LYS A 220 -12.57 -11.42 -4.04
N PHE A 221 -12.27 -10.51 -4.98
CA PHE A 221 -11.13 -10.63 -5.87
C PHE A 221 -9.80 -10.73 -5.12
N TYR A 222 -9.55 -9.84 -4.14
CA TYR A 222 -8.31 -9.91 -3.36
C TYR A 222 -8.21 -11.18 -2.51
N ARG A 223 -9.33 -11.65 -1.94
CA ARG A 223 -9.35 -12.88 -1.16
C ARG A 223 -9.00 -14.09 -2.03
N VAL A 224 -9.58 -14.18 -3.22
CA VAL A 224 -9.24 -15.24 -4.18
C VAL A 224 -7.78 -15.12 -4.63
N ALA A 225 -7.31 -13.91 -4.95
CA ALA A 225 -5.92 -13.67 -5.35
C ALA A 225 -4.91 -14.17 -4.30
N VAL A 226 -5.15 -13.89 -3.01
CA VAL A 226 -4.27 -14.36 -1.92
C VAL A 226 -4.22 -15.89 -1.86
N TYR A 227 -5.36 -16.59 -1.99
CA TYR A 227 -5.36 -18.05 -1.98
C TYR A 227 -4.62 -18.65 -3.19
N VAL A 228 -4.78 -18.05 -4.37
CA VAL A 228 -4.06 -18.49 -5.59
C VAL A 228 -2.56 -18.22 -5.47
N MET A 229 -2.14 -17.09 -4.88
CA MET A 229 -0.71 -16.80 -4.64
C MET A 229 -0.07 -17.74 -3.62
N LEU A 230 -0.80 -18.09 -2.56
CA LEU A 230 -0.32 -19.08 -1.58
C LEU A 230 -0.14 -20.46 -2.22
N LEU A 231 -1.06 -20.86 -3.11
CA LEU A 231 -0.93 -22.10 -3.88
C LEU A 231 0.30 -22.05 -4.81
N SER A 232 0.52 -20.93 -5.50
CA SER A 232 1.70 -20.71 -6.36
C SER A 232 3.00 -20.83 -5.56
N LEU A 233 3.08 -20.17 -4.41
CA LEU A 233 4.24 -20.24 -3.51
C LEU A 233 4.51 -21.68 -3.03
N LEU A 234 3.47 -22.39 -2.58
CA LEU A 234 3.62 -23.77 -2.12
C LEU A 234 4.12 -24.68 -3.26
N SER A 235 3.52 -24.54 -4.44
CA SER A 235 3.91 -25.24 -5.67
C SER A 235 5.39 -25.01 -6.02
N LEU A 236 5.85 -23.76 -6.00
CA LEU A 236 7.23 -23.40 -6.29
C LEU A 236 8.21 -23.97 -5.26
N LEU A 237 7.89 -23.87 -3.96
CA LEU A 237 8.73 -24.42 -2.90
C LEU A 237 8.85 -25.94 -3.03
N ILE A 238 7.77 -26.64 -3.36
CA ILE A 238 7.82 -28.08 -3.61
C ILE A 238 8.75 -28.38 -4.80
N ALA A 239 8.66 -27.63 -5.90
CA ALA A 239 9.55 -27.83 -7.06
C ALA A 239 11.03 -27.66 -6.69
N LEU A 240 11.35 -26.59 -5.95
CA LEU A 240 12.73 -26.25 -5.56
C LEU A 240 13.32 -27.20 -4.52
N ILE A 241 12.49 -27.86 -3.70
CA ILE A 241 12.96 -28.86 -2.74
C ILE A 241 13.05 -30.25 -3.37
N VAL A 242 12.05 -30.65 -4.15
CA VAL A 242 12.03 -31.99 -4.79
C VAL A 242 13.20 -32.16 -5.76
N TYR A 243 13.54 -31.11 -6.53
CA TYR A 243 14.62 -31.18 -7.51
C TYR A 243 15.99 -31.60 -6.92
N PRO A 244 16.57 -30.90 -5.92
CA PRO A 244 17.84 -31.29 -5.32
C PRO A 244 17.75 -32.59 -4.50
N VAL A 245 16.62 -32.83 -3.80
CA VAL A 245 16.46 -34.05 -2.97
C VAL A 245 16.47 -35.30 -3.83
N CYS A 246 15.73 -35.31 -4.94
CA CYS A 246 15.72 -36.44 -5.87
C CYS A 246 17.05 -36.55 -6.63
N PHE A 247 17.65 -35.43 -7.02
CA PHE A 247 18.95 -35.43 -7.69
C PHE A 247 20.06 -36.02 -6.79
N ALA A 248 20.05 -35.73 -5.49
CA ALA A 248 21.02 -36.28 -4.55
C ALA A 248 20.97 -37.82 -4.48
N ALA A 249 19.79 -38.42 -4.66
CA ALA A 249 19.65 -39.88 -4.70
C ALA A 249 20.29 -40.51 -5.94
N GLU A 250 20.37 -39.78 -7.06
CA GLU A 250 20.95 -40.25 -8.33
C GLU A 250 22.41 -39.83 -8.52
N LEU A 251 23.01 -39.12 -7.57
CA LEU A 251 24.35 -38.53 -7.73
C LEU A 251 25.42 -39.59 -8.07
N ASN A 252 25.30 -40.78 -7.49
CA ASN A 252 26.22 -41.91 -7.73
C ASN A 252 26.15 -42.47 -9.17
N LEU A 253 25.04 -42.22 -9.89
CA LEU A 253 24.84 -42.63 -11.28
C LEU A 253 25.33 -41.58 -12.29
N GLY A 254 25.75 -40.40 -11.80
CA GLY A 254 26.07 -39.24 -12.62
C GLY A 254 27.42 -39.29 -13.34
N ASN A 255 28.26 -40.31 -13.12
CA ASN A 255 29.61 -40.45 -13.69
C ASN A 255 30.50 -39.19 -13.57
N ARG A 256 30.18 -38.32 -12.61
CA ARG A 256 30.83 -37.04 -12.34
C ARG A 256 30.89 -36.83 -10.83
N THR A 257 32.00 -36.27 -10.37
CA THR A 257 32.24 -35.97 -8.95
C THR A 257 31.87 -34.54 -8.59
N VAL A 258 31.80 -33.63 -9.57
CA VAL A 258 31.52 -32.21 -9.36
C VAL A 258 30.22 -31.84 -10.06
N TRP A 259 29.28 -31.33 -9.27
CA TRP A 259 27.98 -30.84 -9.71
C TRP A 259 27.70 -29.49 -9.06
N GLU A 260 27.23 -28.55 -9.86
CA GLU A 260 26.93 -27.20 -9.42
C GLU A 260 25.49 -26.85 -9.77
N PHE A 261 24.78 -26.25 -8.83
CA PHE A 261 23.48 -25.65 -9.12
C PHE A 261 23.69 -24.36 -9.89
N GLY A 262 23.00 -24.23 -11.02
CA GLY A 262 23.14 -23.08 -11.89
C GLY A 262 22.36 -21.86 -11.42
N TRP A 263 22.57 -20.76 -12.12
CA TRP A 263 21.95 -19.48 -11.79
C TRP A 263 20.42 -19.55 -11.88
N ALA A 264 19.86 -20.35 -12.79
CA ALA A 264 18.41 -20.44 -12.98
C ALA A 264 17.72 -21.04 -11.75
N TYR A 265 18.38 -22.00 -11.09
CA TYR A 265 17.92 -22.55 -9.83
C TYR A 265 17.90 -21.49 -8.72
N GLY A 266 18.93 -20.65 -8.65
CA GLY A 266 18.96 -19.50 -7.74
C GLY A 266 17.87 -18.46 -8.03
N VAL A 267 17.60 -18.19 -9.31
CA VAL A 267 16.49 -17.31 -9.73
C VAL A 267 15.14 -17.87 -9.28
N GLY A 268 14.96 -19.19 -9.27
CA GLY A 268 13.76 -19.84 -8.73
C GLY A 268 13.52 -19.53 -7.25
N TRP A 269 14.57 -19.61 -6.42
CA TRP A 269 14.49 -19.18 -5.02
C TRP A 269 14.21 -17.68 -4.86
N GLY A 270 14.82 -16.85 -5.72
CA GLY A 270 14.52 -15.42 -5.78
C GLY A 270 13.04 -15.15 -6.07
N ALA A 271 12.45 -15.86 -7.05
CA ALA A 271 11.03 -15.78 -7.35
C ALA A 271 10.16 -16.19 -6.14
N GLY A 272 10.58 -17.22 -5.38
CA GLY A 272 9.89 -17.62 -4.14
C GLY A 272 9.89 -16.53 -3.06
N ILE A 273 11.00 -15.81 -2.90
CA ILE A 273 11.10 -14.69 -1.95
C ILE A 273 10.17 -13.54 -2.36
N PHE A 274 10.17 -13.18 -3.64
CA PHE A 274 9.28 -12.14 -4.16
C PHE A 274 7.80 -12.56 -4.04
N LEU A 275 7.46 -13.82 -4.34
CA LEU A 275 6.10 -14.34 -4.13
C LEU A 275 5.67 -14.25 -2.67
N PHE A 276 6.54 -14.68 -1.75
CA PHE A 276 6.27 -14.57 -0.32
C PHE A 276 6.05 -13.11 0.11
N GLY A 277 6.90 -12.19 -0.35
CA GLY A 277 6.75 -10.75 -0.12
C GLY A 277 5.41 -10.23 -0.65
N ALA A 278 5.01 -10.61 -1.86
CA ALA A 278 3.73 -10.22 -2.45
C ALA A 278 2.54 -10.71 -1.60
N VAL A 279 2.58 -11.96 -1.12
CA VAL A 279 1.55 -12.53 -0.23
C VAL A 279 1.43 -11.71 1.05
N VAL A 280 2.55 -11.42 1.71
CA VAL A 280 2.57 -10.64 2.96
C VAL A 280 2.01 -9.23 2.72
N LEU A 281 2.42 -8.55 1.64
CA LEU A 281 1.92 -7.21 1.31
C LEU A 281 0.40 -7.20 1.09
N LEU A 282 -0.17 -8.21 0.44
CA LEU A 282 -1.62 -8.31 0.26
C LEU A 282 -2.36 -8.62 1.58
N LEU A 283 -1.78 -9.45 2.46
CA LEU A 283 -2.36 -9.75 3.77
C LEU A 283 -2.36 -8.53 4.70
N CYS A 284 -1.23 -7.82 4.79
CA CYS A 284 -1.15 -6.57 5.57
C CYS A 284 -2.14 -5.51 5.07
N ASN A 285 -2.36 -5.45 3.76
CA ASN A 285 -3.38 -4.57 3.21
C ASN A 285 -4.80 -4.98 3.63
N LYS A 286 -5.14 -6.29 3.62
CA LYS A 286 -6.47 -6.76 4.03
C LYS A 286 -6.78 -6.35 5.47
N GLU A 287 -5.84 -6.52 6.39
CA GLU A 287 -5.98 -6.10 7.79
C GLU A 287 -6.17 -4.58 7.90
N SER A 288 -5.36 -3.80 7.18
CA SER A 288 -5.45 -2.34 7.15
C SER A 288 -6.78 -1.84 6.57
N GLU A 289 -7.40 -2.56 5.61
CA GLU A 289 -8.74 -2.24 5.11
C GLU A 289 -9.82 -2.56 6.16
N GLU A 290 -9.72 -3.71 6.85
CA GLU A 290 -10.69 -4.10 7.88
C GLU A 290 -10.74 -3.13 9.06
N ILE A 291 -9.60 -2.59 9.50
CA ILE A 291 -9.54 -1.57 10.56
C ILE A 291 -10.28 -0.29 10.14
N TYR A 292 -10.03 0.20 8.93
CA TYR A 292 -10.68 1.40 8.40
C TYR A 292 -12.21 1.29 8.33
N TYR A 293 -12.75 0.10 8.01
CA TYR A 293 -14.20 -0.12 8.01
C TYR A 293 -14.81 -0.14 9.41
N LYS A 294 -14.07 -0.63 10.41
CA LYS A 294 -14.53 -0.63 11.80
C LYS A 294 -14.64 0.81 12.31
N GLU A 295 -13.64 1.65 12.05
CA GLU A 295 -13.64 3.06 12.48
C GLU A 295 -14.79 3.88 11.88
N ARG A 296 -15.05 3.75 10.57
CA ARG A 296 -16.18 4.46 9.93
C ARG A 296 -17.56 4.07 10.47
N LYS A 297 -17.75 2.81 10.88
CA LYS A 297 -19.05 2.38 11.43
C LYS A 297 -19.31 2.99 12.81
N VAL A 298 -18.27 3.18 13.62
CA VAL A 298 -18.38 3.79 14.95
C VAL A 298 -18.73 5.27 14.84
N THR A 299 -18.11 6.00 13.93
CA THR A 299 -18.38 7.44 13.71
C THR A 299 -19.73 7.72 13.05
N SER A 300 -20.30 6.79 12.29
CA SER A 300 -21.64 6.95 11.71
C SER A 300 -22.78 6.58 12.66
N SER A 301 -22.48 5.98 13.83
CA SER A 301 -23.47 5.50 14.79
C SER A 301 -23.45 6.29 16.11
N ALA A 302 -22.63 7.34 16.19
CA ALA A 302 -22.52 8.27 17.32
C ALA A 302 -22.92 9.66 16.86
#